data_AF-A0A382PF29-F1
#
_entry.id   AF-A0A382PF29-F1
#
_cell.length_a   1.000
_cell.length_b   1.000
_cell.length_c   1.000
_cell.angle_alpha   90.00
_cell.angle_beta   90.00
_cell.angle_gamma   90.00
#
_symmetry.space_group_name_H-M   'P 1'
#
loop_
_entity.id
_entity.type
_entity.pdbx_description
1 polymer ?
#
loop_
_entity_poly.entity_id
_entity_poly.type
_entity_poly.pdbx_seq_one_letter_code
_entity_poly.pdbx_strand_id
1 'polypeptide(L)'
;MPGGNTDKGLGAKKNEIYLSLQNSTQYIDWWHEPVPGLPREDFDHEGSLFSFILRPGLIYGLNNKINIYASTTLGIRTMDWFGNNHSVHHRDEDSNKDFINANGGMLGDSKIIMRYLLRNTGAGDGYRIIIGGGIVIPSKNTITINPFLKTDGVYPPHRHFSMSNGTYNYASDIQVYYKRSANPVFYGGSLSIERPFGENEYLYLPPTKIDAVFSTIYKRFDSLDGSIDLSI
;
A
#
# COMPACT_ATOMS: atom_id res chain seq x y z
N MET A 1 6.64 15.10 -13.88
CA MET A 1 5.45 15.01 -13.04
C MET A 1 5.09 13.54 -12.92
N PRO A 2 4.98 13.01 -11.69
CA PRO A 2 4.42 11.68 -11.45
C PRO A 2 2.92 11.66 -11.78
N GLY A 3 2.32 10.48 -12.04
CA GLY A 3 0.89 10.32 -12.33
C GLY A 3 0.17 9.46 -11.28
N GLY A 4 -0.67 10.09 -10.47
CA GLY A 4 -1.44 9.48 -9.39
C GLY A 4 -0.60 9.12 -8.17
N ASN A 5 0.28 8.14 -8.30
CA ASN A 5 1.25 7.79 -7.26
C ASN A 5 2.60 8.50 -7.53
N THR A 6 3.29 8.87 -6.45
CA THR A 6 4.49 9.71 -6.50
C THR A 6 5.67 9.09 -7.27
N ASP A 7 5.63 7.78 -7.54
CA ASP A 7 6.66 7.05 -8.26
C ASP A 7 6.24 6.61 -9.69
N LYS A 8 5.00 6.85 -10.11
CA LYS A 8 4.46 6.38 -11.40
C LYS A 8 4.58 7.44 -12.50
N GLY A 9 4.76 7.03 -13.74
CA GLY A 9 4.95 7.91 -14.90
C GLY A 9 6.33 8.59 -14.96
N LEU A 10 7.27 8.15 -14.11
CA LEU A 10 8.62 8.68 -14.00
C LEU A 10 9.65 7.73 -14.63
N GLY A 11 10.56 8.28 -15.42
CA GLY A 11 11.70 7.56 -15.98
C GLY A 11 12.98 8.36 -15.79
N ALA A 12 13.77 8.00 -14.79
CA ALA A 12 15.05 8.60 -14.46
C ALA A 12 16.09 8.28 -15.55
N LYS A 13 16.90 9.27 -15.95
CA LYS A 13 18.05 9.01 -16.84
C LYS A 13 19.18 8.33 -16.08
N LYS A 14 20.21 7.89 -16.82
CA LYS A 14 21.41 7.31 -16.22
C LYS A 14 21.96 8.23 -15.11
N ASN A 15 22.18 7.65 -13.93
CA ASN A 15 22.68 8.32 -12.72
C ASN A 15 21.76 9.39 -12.11
N GLU A 16 20.52 9.56 -12.61
CA GLU A 16 19.54 10.39 -11.93
C GLU A 16 18.88 9.62 -10.78
N ILE A 17 18.58 10.36 -9.71
CA ILE A 17 17.84 9.86 -8.54
C ILE A 17 16.60 10.72 -8.38
N TYR A 18 15.43 10.09 -8.27
CA TYR A 18 14.22 10.74 -7.81
C TYR A 18 13.87 10.22 -6.42
N LEU A 19 13.53 11.14 -5.53
CA LEU A 19 13.03 10.83 -4.20
C LEU A 19 11.52 11.02 -4.19
N SER A 20 10.83 10.12 -3.52
CA SER A 20 9.39 10.12 -3.39
C SER A 20 9.03 9.95 -1.91
N LEU A 21 8.00 10.66 -1.49
CA LEU A 21 7.38 10.49 -0.19
C LEU A 21 5.87 10.50 -0.40
N GLN A 22 5.22 9.41 -0.02
CA GLN A 22 3.76 9.31 -0.04
C GLN A 22 3.25 9.19 1.39
N ASN A 23 2.22 9.96 1.73
CA ASN A 23 1.45 9.78 2.94
C ASN A 23 0.03 9.31 2.60
N SER A 24 -0.50 8.42 3.42
CA SER A 24 -1.90 7.99 3.40
C SER A 24 -2.40 8.03 4.83
N THR A 25 -3.39 8.86 5.08
CA THR A 25 -4.09 8.93 6.37
C THR A 25 -5.52 8.49 6.15
N GLN A 26 -6.00 7.56 6.97
CA GLN A 26 -7.34 7.01 6.87
C GLN A 26 -7.94 6.96 8.26
N TYR A 27 -9.21 7.33 8.35
CA TYR A 27 -10.06 7.11 9.51
C TYR A 27 -11.29 6.35 9.03
N ILE A 28 -11.58 5.22 9.65
CA ILE A 28 -12.77 4.41 9.41
C ILE A 28 -13.55 4.37 10.70
N ASP A 29 -14.82 4.73 10.61
CA ASP A 29 -15.84 4.41 11.61
C ASP A 29 -16.47 3.08 11.18
N TRP A 30 -16.45 2.07 12.04
CA TRP A 30 -16.89 0.71 11.71
C TRP A 30 -17.93 0.22 12.71
N TRP A 31 -18.90 -0.55 12.20
CA TRP A 31 -19.95 -1.17 12.98
C TRP A 31 -20.37 -2.50 12.35
N HIS A 32 -20.78 -3.48 13.17
CA HIS A 32 -21.54 -4.64 12.73
C HIS A 32 -22.49 -5.17 13.82
N GLU A 33 -23.54 -5.86 13.40
CA GLU A 33 -24.49 -6.56 14.27
C GLU A 33 -23.84 -7.74 15.03
N PRO A 34 -24.48 -8.27 16.09
CA PRO A 34 -23.92 -9.35 16.89
C PRO A 34 -23.61 -10.58 16.04
N VAL A 35 -22.48 -11.24 16.30
CA VAL A 35 -22.09 -12.43 15.54
C VAL A 35 -22.86 -13.66 16.06
N PRO A 36 -23.76 -14.27 15.27
CA PRO A 36 -24.59 -15.36 15.76
C PRO A 36 -23.77 -16.59 16.16
N GLY A 37 -24.09 -17.19 17.30
CA GLY A 37 -23.47 -18.44 17.76
C GLY A 37 -22.19 -18.26 18.57
N LEU A 38 -21.78 -17.02 18.89
CA LEU A 38 -20.69 -16.75 19.83
C LEU A 38 -21.25 -16.40 21.22
N PRO A 39 -20.92 -17.16 22.28
CA PRO A 39 -21.36 -16.83 23.63
C PRO A 39 -20.84 -15.46 24.06
N ARG A 40 -21.72 -14.63 24.64
CA ARG A 40 -21.39 -13.30 25.20
C ARG A 40 -20.94 -12.25 24.18
N GLU A 41 -21.35 -12.40 22.91
CA GLU A 41 -21.16 -11.43 21.83
C GLU A 41 -22.53 -11.05 21.21
N ASP A 42 -23.58 -10.99 22.02
CA ASP A 42 -24.99 -10.74 21.65
C ASP A 42 -25.35 -9.24 21.61
N PHE A 43 -24.36 -8.40 21.34
CA PHE A 43 -24.48 -6.93 21.26
C PHE A 43 -23.76 -6.42 20.01
N ASP A 44 -24.14 -5.22 19.58
CA ASP A 44 -23.55 -4.56 18.41
C ASP A 44 -22.07 -4.20 18.65
N HIS A 45 -21.25 -4.38 17.62
CA HIS A 45 -19.83 -4.06 17.65
C HIS A 45 -19.56 -2.79 16.89
N GLU A 46 -18.97 -1.81 17.56
CA GLU A 46 -18.58 -0.54 16.95
C GLU A 46 -17.24 -0.04 17.48
N GLY A 47 -16.56 0.71 16.63
CA GLY A 47 -15.28 1.31 16.96
C GLY A 47 -14.76 2.17 15.82
N SER A 48 -13.51 2.58 15.96
CA SER A 48 -12.80 3.26 14.87
C SER A 48 -11.50 2.57 14.53
N LEU A 49 -11.02 2.79 13.31
CA LEU A 49 -9.70 2.40 12.86
C LEU A 49 -9.03 3.62 12.23
N PHE A 50 -7.96 4.08 12.88
CA PHE A 50 -7.08 5.10 12.35
C PHE A 50 -5.83 4.44 11.75
N SER A 51 -5.43 4.90 10.57
CA SER A 51 -4.19 4.49 9.91
C SER A 51 -3.42 5.72 9.43
N PHE A 52 -2.17 5.83 9.85
CA PHE A 52 -1.21 6.78 9.30
C PHE A 52 -0.06 6.00 8.66
N ILE A 53 0.07 6.10 7.34
CA ILE A 53 1.08 5.37 6.57
C ILE A 53 1.94 6.35 5.78
N LEU A 54 3.25 6.19 5.90
CA LEU A 54 4.28 6.92 5.16
C LEU A 54 5.08 5.93 4.32
N ARG A 55 5.31 6.27 3.05
CA ARG A 55 6.07 5.45 2.09
C ARG A 55 7.16 6.28 1.45
N PRO A 56 8.35 6.39 2.09
CA PRO A 56 9.53 6.90 1.40
C PRO A 56 9.95 5.92 0.30
N GLY A 57 10.37 6.45 -0.83
CA GLY A 57 10.87 5.67 -1.94
C GLY A 57 11.87 6.45 -2.78
N LEU A 58 12.62 5.71 -3.59
CA LEU A 58 13.60 6.26 -4.52
C LEU A 58 13.51 5.55 -5.86
N ILE A 59 13.79 6.28 -6.93
CA ILE A 59 14.00 5.75 -8.27
C ILE A 59 15.42 6.09 -8.69
N TYR A 60 16.21 5.08 -9.04
CA TYR A 60 17.56 5.26 -9.56
C TYR A 60 17.64 4.81 -11.02
N GLY A 61 18.15 5.66 -11.90
CA GLY A 61 18.39 5.32 -13.29
C GLY A 61 19.71 4.58 -13.49
N LEU A 62 19.67 3.25 -13.58
CA LEU A 62 20.83 2.44 -13.96
C LEU A 62 21.36 2.81 -15.35
N ASN A 63 20.43 3.05 -16.28
CA ASN A 63 20.70 3.61 -17.60
C ASN A 63 19.43 4.29 -18.14
N ASN A 64 19.48 4.78 -19.38
CA ASN A 64 18.37 5.52 -20.00
C ASN A 64 17.12 4.67 -20.31
N LYS A 65 17.17 3.35 -20.10
CA LYS A 65 16.07 2.40 -20.32
C LYS A 65 15.69 1.59 -19.08
N ILE A 66 16.53 1.54 -18.05
CA ILE A 66 16.32 0.72 -16.86
C ILE A 66 16.39 1.59 -15.62
N ASN A 67 15.36 1.51 -14.79
CA ASN A 67 15.31 2.14 -13.47
C ASN A 67 15.14 1.07 -12.40
N ILE A 68 15.66 1.33 -11.20
CA ILE A 68 15.36 0.58 -9.98
C ILE A 68 14.53 1.48 -9.09
N TYR A 69 13.35 1.01 -8.72
CA TYR A 69 12.52 1.62 -7.69
C TYR A 69 12.67 0.83 -6.39
N ALA A 70 12.91 1.53 -5.28
CA ALA A 70 12.90 0.95 -3.96
C ALA A 70 12.05 1.79 -3.01
N SER A 71 11.29 1.15 -2.13
CA SER A 71 10.46 1.84 -1.14
C SER A 71 10.30 1.02 0.12
N THR A 72 10.01 1.66 1.24
CA THR A 72 9.61 1.00 2.48
C THR A 72 8.34 1.62 3.04
N THR A 73 7.62 0.87 3.88
CA THR A 73 6.40 1.33 4.53
C THR A 73 6.70 1.60 5.99
N LEU A 74 6.35 2.77 6.48
CA LEU A 74 6.36 3.13 7.89
C LEU A 74 4.95 3.56 8.28
N GLY A 75 4.49 3.23 9.46
CA GLY A 75 3.18 3.71 9.89
C GLY A 75 2.73 3.18 11.23
N ILE A 76 1.54 3.60 11.58
CA ILE A 76 0.82 3.12 12.75
C ILE A 76 -0.63 2.92 12.36
N ARG A 77 -1.22 1.87 12.93
CA ARG A 77 -2.65 1.62 12.91
C ARG A 77 -3.13 1.49 14.34
N THR A 78 -4.20 2.20 14.67
CA THR A 78 -4.85 2.10 15.98
C THR A 78 -6.32 1.84 15.78
N MET A 79 -6.86 0.89 16.53
CA MET A 79 -8.29 0.64 16.60
C MET A 79 -8.76 0.97 18.00
N ASP A 80 -9.85 1.72 18.09
CA ASP A 80 -10.52 2.04 19.34
C ASP A 80 -11.85 1.29 19.36
N TRP A 81 -12.15 0.64 20.49
CA TRP A 81 -13.40 -0.08 20.73
C TRP A 81 -14.35 0.80 21.54
N PHE A 82 -15.56 1.04 21.02
CA PHE A 82 -16.52 1.95 21.66
C PHE A 82 -17.50 1.24 22.60
N GLY A 83 -17.63 -0.08 22.49
CA GLY A 83 -18.56 -0.83 23.33
C GLY A 83 -18.13 -0.90 24.79
N ASN A 84 -19.12 -0.85 25.70
CA ASN A 84 -18.89 -1.00 27.14
C ASN A 84 -18.86 -2.46 27.59
N ASN A 85 -19.26 -3.39 26.71
CA ASN A 85 -19.26 -4.82 26.97
C ASN A 85 -17.87 -5.41 26.71
N HIS A 86 -17.52 -6.47 27.45
CA HIS A 86 -16.32 -7.24 27.17
C HIS A 86 -16.53 -8.04 25.89
N SER A 87 -15.76 -7.74 24.85
CA SER A 87 -15.66 -8.55 23.64
C SER A 87 -14.37 -9.37 23.66
N VAL A 88 -14.46 -10.66 23.29
CA VAL A 88 -13.30 -11.52 23.05
C VAL A 88 -12.74 -11.29 21.65
N HIS A 89 -13.57 -10.77 20.75
CA HIS A 89 -13.22 -10.44 19.37
C HIS A 89 -12.60 -9.05 19.26
N HIS A 90 -13.28 -8.00 19.76
CA HIS A 90 -12.88 -6.60 19.60
C HIS A 90 -12.28 -5.98 20.86
N ARG A 91 -11.35 -5.05 20.66
CA ARG A 91 -10.61 -4.34 21.72
C ARG A 91 -9.86 -3.16 21.12
N ASP A 92 -9.32 -2.31 21.99
CA ASP A 92 -8.33 -1.33 21.58
C ASP A 92 -7.05 -2.03 21.10
N GLU A 93 -6.60 -1.72 19.89
CA GLU A 93 -5.42 -2.33 19.27
C GLU A 93 -4.46 -1.28 18.73
N ASP A 94 -3.16 -1.55 18.81
CA ASP A 94 -2.09 -0.68 18.31
C ASP A 94 -1.05 -1.54 17.60
N SER A 95 -0.81 -1.26 16.32
CA SER A 95 0.15 -2.01 15.51
C SER A 95 1.59 -1.88 16.02
N ASN A 96 1.88 -0.87 16.84
CA ASN A 96 3.21 -0.59 17.38
C ASN A 96 3.51 -1.32 18.69
N LYS A 97 2.58 -2.10 19.23
CA LYS A 97 2.77 -2.91 20.45
C LYS A 97 2.76 -4.39 20.08
N ASP A 98 3.40 -5.26 20.86
CA ASP A 98 3.24 -6.70 20.69
C ASP A 98 1.84 -7.16 21.14
N PHE A 99 1.38 -8.28 20.60
CA PHE A 99 0.21 -9.00 21.08
C PHE A 99 0.42 -10.51 20.93
N ILE A 100 -0.42 -11.32 21.55
CA ILE A 100 -0.24 -12.77 21.61
C ILE A 100 -0.08 -13.42 20.23
N ASN A 101 -0.70 -12.85 19.20
CA ASN A 101 -0.62 -13.30 17.82
C ASN A 101 0.03 -12.28 16.87
N ALA A 102 0.75 -11.28 17.36
CA ALA A 102 1.32 -10.26 16.48
C ALA A 102 2.60 -9.64 17.05
N ASN A 103 3.61 -9.54 16.19
CA ASN A 103 4.79 -8.74 16.48
C ASN A 103 4.49 -7.28 16.15
N GLY A 104 4.68 -6.39 17.12
CA GLY A 104 4.43 -4.97 17.00
C GLY A 104 5.57 -4.22 16.32
N GLY A 105 5.23 -3.09 15.71
CA GLY A 105 6.18 -2.08 15.28
C GLY A 105 5.69 -1.26 14.09
N MET A 106 6.44 -0.20 13.78
CA MET A 106 6.04 0.76 12.74
C MET A 106 6.42 0.34 11.31
N LEU A 107 7.41 -0.54 11.16
CA LEU A 107 7.92 -0.95 9.86
C LEU A 107 6.98 -1.95 9.18
N GLY A 108 6.57 -1.66 7.95
CA GLY A 108 5.81 -2.56 7.09
C GLY A 108 6.65 -3.11 5.93
N ASP A 109 5.96 -3.49 4.86
CA ASP A 109 6.62 -4.13 3.71
C ASP A 109 7.53 -3.14 2.95
N SER A 110 8.65 -3.68 2.45
CA SER A 110 9.58 -3.01 1.54
C SER A 110 9.47 -3.57 0.13
N LYS A 111 9.75 -2.75 -0.89
CA LYS A 111 9.64 -3.13 -2.31
C LYS A 111 10.90 -2.78 -3.05
N ILE A 112 11.28 -3.67 -3.98
CA ILE A 112 12.32 -3.41 -4.98
C ILE A 112 11.78 -3.85 -6.33
N ILE A 113 11.67 -2.91 -7.27
CA ILE A 113 11.12 -3.14 -8.62
C ILE A 113 12.11 -2.66 -9.66
N MET A 114 12.47 -3.54 -10.59
CA MET A 114 13.18 -3.15 -11.81
C MET A 114 12.16 -2.72 -12.86
N ARG A 115 12.36 -1.54 -13.44
CA ARG A 115 11.47 -0.94 -14.44
C ARG A 115 12.21 -0.75 -15.76
N TYR A 116 11.61 -1.24 -16.83
CA TYR A 116 12.05 -1.01 -18.20
C TYR A 116 11.19 0.07 -18.87
N LEU A 117 11.87 1.09 -19.40
CA LEU A 117 11.26 2.24 -20.05
C LEU A 117 11.13 1.98 -21.56
N LEU A 118 10.02 1.38 -22.00
CA LEU A 118 9.72 1.09 -23.41
C LEU A 118 9.65 2.37 -24.26
N ARG A 119 9.01 3.39 -23.68
CA ARG A 119 8.94 4.76 -24.19
C ARG A 119 9.11 5.69 -23.00
N ASN A 120 9.98 6.68 -23.13
CA ASN A 120 10.18 7.69 -22.09
C ASN A 120 10.32 9.06 -22.74
N THR A 121 9.19 9.65 -23.12
CA THR A 121 9.20 10.99 -23.69
C THR A 121 9.63 12.02 -22.63
N GLY A 122 10.75 12.69 -22.92
CA GLY A 122 11.34 13.74 -22.09
C GLY A 122 10.61 15.08 -22.28
N ALA A 123 11.24 16.00 -23.00
CA ALA A 123 10.62 17.25 -23.44
C ALA A 123 9.69 17.00 -24.64
N GLY A 124 8.58 17.75 -24.72
CA GLY A 124 7.58 17.60 -25.79
C GLY A 124 6.48 16.58 -25.50
N ASP A 125 5.71 16.31 -26.55
CA ASP A 125 4.51 15.50 -26.53
C ASP A 125 4.85 14.04 -26.86
N GLY A 126 4.22 13.10 -26.15
CA GLY A 126 4.42 11.68 -26.43
C GLY A 126 4.20 10.76 -25.24
N TYR A 127 4.38 9.47 -25.50
CA TYR A 127 4.11 8.42 -24.54
C TYR A 127 5.23 8.20 -23.53
N ARG A 128 4.82 7.77 -22.33
CA ARG A 128 5.64 7.08 -21.35
C ARG A 128 5.02 5.72 -21.09
N ILE A 129 5.74 4.68 -21.49
CA ILE A 129 5.33 3.28 -21.34
C ILE A 129 6.41 2.60 -20.54
N ILE A 130 6.04 2.10 -19.37
CA ILE A 130 6.95 1.49 -18.40
C ILE A 130 6.36 0.15 -17.99
N ILE A 131 7.20 -0.87 -18.00
CA ILE A 131 6.89 -2.19 -17.44
C ILE A 131 7.87 -2.48 -16.31
N GLY A 132 7.43 -3.17 -15.28
CA GLY A 132 8.27 -3.47 -14.14
C GLY A 132 7.96 -4.82 -13.52
N GLY A 133 9.00 -5.40 -12.91
CA GLY A 133 8.94 -6.64 -12.16
C GLY A 133 9.85 -6.55 -10.94
N GLY A 134 9.44 -7.14 -9.83
CA GLY A 134 10.11 -6.97 -8.56
C GLY A 134 9.62 -7.89 -7.46
N ILE A 135 10.06 -7.57 -6.25
CA ILE A 135 9.74 -8.30 -5.03
C ILE A 135 9.24 -7.34 -3.96
N VAL A 136 8.34 -7.85 -3.12
CA VAL A 136 7.94 -7.27 -1.84
C VAL A 136 8.55 -8.13 -0.75
N ILE A 137 9.20 -7.48 0.21
CA ILE A 137 9.90 -8.09 1.34
C ILE A 137 9.12 -7.69 2.60
N PRO A 138 8.58 -8.65 3.37
CA PRO A 138 7.85 -8.35 4.58
C PRO A 138 8.79 -7.89 5.69
N SER A 139 8.29 -7.07 6.61
CA SER A 139 8.95 -6.86 7.89
C SER A 139 8.56 -7.97 8.88
N LYS A 140 9.17 -7.97 10.06
CA LYS A 140 8.77 -8.88 11.15
C LYS A 140 7.48 -8.46 11.85
N ASN A 141 6.98 -7.25 11.60
CA ASN A 141 5.82 -6.67 12.29
C ASN A 141 4.53 -7.16 11.63
N THR A 142 4.23 -8.42 11.86
CA THR A 142 3.15 -9.17 11.19
C THR A 142 2.35 -9.99 12.20
N ILE A 143 1.23 -10.53 11.72
CA ILE A 143 0.40 -11.48 12.47
C ILE A 143 1.11 -12.84 12.46
N THR A 144 1.27 -13.43 13.64
CA THR A 144 2.04 -14.65 13.91
C THR A 144 1.19 -15.90 14.12
N ILE A 145 -0.14 -15.78 13.99
CA ILE A 145 -1.06 -16.92 14.04
C ILE A 145 -2.09 -16.73 12.94
N ASN A 146 -2.43 -17.80 12.23
CA ASN A 146 -3.52 -17.77 11.26
C ASN A 146 -4.82 -17.29 11.95
N PRO A 147 -5.38 -16.11 11.58
CA PRO A 147 -6.54 -15.54 12.26
C PRO A 147 -7.83 -16.36 12.07
N PHE A 148 -7.84 -17.29 11.11
CA PHE A 148 -8.97 -18.18 10.86
C PHE A 148 -8.87 -19.51 11.62
N LEU A 149 -7.76 -19.78 12.31
CA LEU A 149 -7.59 -21.01 13.07
C LEU A 149 -8.42 -20.98 14.36
N LYS A 150 -9.26 -21.99 14.55
CA LYS A 150 -10.04 -22.20 15.78
C LYS A 150 -9.34 -23.21 16.68
N THR A 151 -9.34 -22.95 17.98
CA THR A 151 -8.95 -23.92 19.00
C THR A 151 -10.19 -24.31 19.79
N ASP A 152 -10.56 -25.58 19.77
CA ASP A 152 -11.76 -26.11 20.46
C ASP A 152 -13.06 -25.36 20.12
N GLY A 153 -13.18 -24.90 18.87
CA GLY A 153 -14.36 -24.14 18.39
C GLY A 153 -14.37 -22.67 18.76
N VAL A 154 -13.38 -22.18 19.52
CA VAL A 154 -13.24 -20.78 19.94
C VAL A 154 -12.10 -20.11 19.18
N TYR A 155 -12.29 -18.83 18.84
CA TYR A 155 -11.21 -18.01 18.30
C TYR A 155 -10.32 -17.52 19.45
N PRO A 156 -9.02 -17.82 19.46
CA PRO A 156 -8.13 -17.21 20.44
C PRO A 156 -8.09 -15.69 20.25
N PRO A 157 -7.72 -14.93 21.30
CA PRO A 157 -7.48 -13.50 21.14
C PRO A 157 -6.51 -13.25 20.00
N HIS A 158 -6.90 -12.40 19.05
CA HIS A 158 -6.13 -12.11 17.85
C HIS A 158 -6.21 -10.63 17.47
N ARG A 159 -5.09 -10.05 17.07
CA ARG A 159 -5.05 -8.74 16.45
C ARG A 159 -5.61 -8.80 15.03
N HIS A 160 -6.33 -7.75 14.63
CA HIS A 160 -6.98 -7.66 13.33
C HIS A 160 -6.09 -7.14 12.21
N PHE A 161 -5.03 -6.41 12.55
CA PHE A 161 -4.15 -5.77 11.57
C PHE A 161 -2.67 -5.79 11.99
N SER A 162 -1.81 -5.72 11.00
CA SER A 162 -0.37 -5.51 11.15
C SER A 162 0.13 -4.48 10.15
N MET A 163 1.39 -4.06 10.29
CA MET A 163 2.05 -3.18 9.32
C MET A 163 2.61 -3.95 8.12
N SER A 164 2.95 -5.24 8.30
CA SER A 164 3.45 -6.11 7.24
C SER A 164 2.49 -7.26 6.95
N ASN A 165 2.41 -7.64 5.67
CA ASN A 165 1.64 -8.81 5.21
C ASN A 165 2.30 -10.15 5.58
N GLY A 166 3.57 -10.14 6.02
CA GLY A 166 4.26 -11.34 6.50
C GLY A 166 4.74 -12.30 5.41
N THR A 167 4.46 -12.04 4.14
CA THR A 167 4.88 -12.88 3.00
C THR A 167 5.81 -12.14 2.05
N TYR A 168 6.72 -12.89 1.44
CA TYR A 168 7.42 -12.43 0.25
C TYR A 168 6.47 -12.49 -0.94
N ASN A 169 6.36 -11.40 -1.69
CA ASN A 169 5.45 -11.32 -2.84
C ASN A 169 6.23 -10.99 -4.12
N TYR A 170 5.77 -11.52 -5.25
CA TYR A 170 6.10 -10.97 -6.56
C TYR A 170 5.33 -9.68 -6.77
N ALA A 171 5.97 -8.68 -7.38
CA ALA A 171 5.36 -7.43 -7.81
C ALA A 171 5.54 -7.21 -9.32
N SER A 172 4.48 -6.82 -10.01
CA SER A 172 4.54 -6.37 -11.41
C SER A 172 3.85 -5.02 -11.58
N ASP A 173 4.41 -4.19 -12.45
CA ASP A 173 3.91 -2.86 -12.77
C ASP A 173 3.77 -2.68 -14.28
N ILE A 174 2.65 -2.13 -14.75
CA ILE A 174 2.48 -1.62 -16.11
C ILE A 174 2.00 -0.18 -15.99
N GLN A 175 2.61 0.72 -16.74
CA GLN A 175 2.29 2.14 -16.70
C GLN A 175 2.23 2.70 -18.12
N VAL A 176 1.15 3.39 -18.45
CA VAL A 176 0.93 4.00 -19.76
C VAL A 176 0.41 5.41 -19.56
N TYR A 177 1.22 6.39 -19.93
CA TYR A 177 0.85 7.79 -19.87
C TYR A 177 1.15 8.50 -21.17
N TYR A 178 0.37 9.52 -21.48
CA TYR A 178 0.63 10.47 -22.55
C TYR A 178 0.88 11.85 -21.96
N LYS A 179 2.00 12.44 -22.36
CA LYS A 179 2.36 13.82 -22.02
C LYS A 179 2.09 14.71 -23.21
N ARG A 180 1.62 15.94 -22.97
CA ARG A 180 1.49 16.97 -24.00
C ARG A 180 1.67 18.39 -23.46
N SER A 181 1.84 19.32 -24.38
CA SER A 181 2.05 20.75 -24.09
C SER A 181 0.76 21.55 -23.86
N ALA A 182 -0.40 20.88 -23.74
CA ALA A 182 -1.70 21.48 -23.49
C ALA A 182 -2.48 20.68 -22.42
N ASN A 183 -3.44 21.30 -21.74
CA ASN A 183 -4.19 20.64 -20.66
C ASN A 183 -5.16 19.54 -21.15
N PRO A 184 -5.33 18.43 -20.42
CA PRO A 184 -4.42 17.89 -19.41
C PRO A 184 -3.03 17.59 -20.00
N VAL A 185 -2.00 18.06 -19.30
CA VAL A 185 -0.59 17.97 -19.73
C VAL A 185 0.01 16.58 -19.52
N PHE A 186 -0.64 15.75 -18.69
CA PHE A 186 -0.27 14.38 -18.44
C PHE A 186 -1.51 13.59 -18.09
N TYR A 187 -1.76 12.47 -18.76
CA TYR A 187 -2.89 11.60 -18.44
C TYR A 187 -2.59 10.15 -18.81
N GLY A 188 -3.25 9.22 -18.15
CA GLY A 188 -3.06 7.79 -18.37
C GLY A 188 -3.31 7.00 -17.11
N GLY A 189 -2.64 5.86 -16.97
CA GLY A 189 -2.82 5.05 -15.78
C GLY A 189 -1.73 4.02 -15.56
N SER A 190 -1.87 3.33 -14.43
CA SER A 190 -0.99 2.24 -14.04
C SER A 190 -1.80 1.08 -13.48
N LEU A 191 -1.26 -0.12 -13.69
CA LEU A 191 -1.72 -1.37 -13.09
C LEU A 191 -0.55 -1.97 -12.33
N SER A 192 -0.78 -2.26 -11.04
CA SER A 192 0.17 -2.95 -10.17
C SER A 192 -0.47 -4.23 -9.65
N ILE A 193 0.27 -5.33 -9.68
CA ILE A 193 -0.18 -6.62 -9.15
C ILE A 193 0.87 -7.12 -8.16
N GLU A 194 0.43 -7.52 -6.98
CA GLU A 194 1.26 -8.15 -5.95
C GLU A 194 0.66 -9.48 -5.54
N ARG A 195 1.46 -10.54 -5.65
CA ARG A 195 1.02 -11.91 -5.34
C ARG A 195 2.03 -12.59 -4.42
N PRO A 196 1.61 -13.19 -3.29
CA PRO A 196 2.53 -13.94 -2.44
C PRO A 196 3.12 -15.14 -3.18
N PHE A 197 4.40 -15.43 -2.92
CA PHE A 197 5.05 -16.63 -3.44
C PHE A 197 4.48 -17.92 -2.81
N GLY A 198 3.97 -17.80 -1.59
CA GLY A 198 3.40 -18.89 -0.81
C GLY A 198 3.03 -18.40 0.58
N GLU A 199 2.62 -19.35 1.42
CA GLU A 199 2.34 -19.11 2.84
C GLU A 199 3.58 -18.63 3.58
N ASN A 200 3.38 -17.83 4.62
CA ASN A 200 4.45 -17.49 5.57
C ASN A 200 4.66 -18.63 6.59
N GLU A 201 5.60 -18.42 7.52
CA GLU A 201 5.90 -19.37 8.60
C GLU A 201 4.72 -19.63 9.56
N TYR A 202 3.66 -18.80 9.49
CA TYR A 202 2.45 -18.88 10.31
C TYR A 202 1.25 -19.49 9.57
N LEU A 203 1.50 -20.16 8.42
CA LEU A 203 0.47 -20.81 7.60
C LEU A 203 -0.61 -19.83 7.11
N TYR A 204 -0.20 -18.59 6.85
CA TYR A 204 -1.06 -17.54 6.30
C TYR A 204 -0.65 -17.18 4.87
N LEU A 205 -1.63 -17.15 3.98
CA LEU A 205 -1.49 -16.72 2.58
C LEU A 205 -2.41 -15.53 2.32
N PRO A 206 -1.88 -14.30 2.14
CA PRO A 206 -2.70 -13.15 1.81
C PRO A 206 -3.28 -13.27 0.39
N PRO A 207 -4.37 -12.56 0.07
CA PRO A 207 -4.90 -12.51 -1.28
C PRO A 207 -3.94 -11.80 -2.25
N THR A 208 -4.13 -12.04 -3.54
CA THR A 208 -3.47 -11.24 -4.58
C THR A 208 -4.02 -9.82 -4.56
N LYS A 209 -3.13 -8.83 -4.48
CA LYS A 209 -3.49 -7.41 -4.54
C LYS A 209 -3.37 -6.91 -5.97
N ILE A 210 -4.40 -6.20 -6.43
CA ILE A 210 -4.42 -5.54 -7.74
C ILE A 210 -4.79 -4.08 -7.50
N ASP A 211 -3.89 -3.17 -7.87
CA ASP A 211 -4.13 -1.72 -7.82
C ASP A 211 -4.16 -1.18 -9.25
N ALA A 212 -5.29 -0.59 -9.65
CA ALA A 212 -5.41 0.16 -10.89
C ALA A 212 -5.60 1.63 -10.54
N VAL A 213 -4.84 2.52 -11.19
CA VAL A 213 -4.93 3.97 -10.98
C VAL A 213 -5.00 4.65 -12.33
N PHE A 214 -6.00 5.49 -12.53
CA PHE A 214 -6.10 6.40 -13.67
C PHE A 214 -5.88 7.81 -13.18
N SER A 215 -4.96 8.55 -13.81
CA SER A 215 -4.59 9.89 -13.36
C SER A 215 -4.65 10.89 -14.52
N THR A 216 -5.08 12.11 -14.23
CA THR A 216 -5.00 13.24 -15.16
C THR A 216 -4.49 14.49 -14.43
N ILE A 217 -3.54 15.18 -15.05
CA ILE A 217 -2.86 16.33 -14.48
C ILE A 217 -3.14 17.57 -15.33
N TYR A 218 -3.67 18.59 -14.67
CA TYR A 218 -3.87 19.92 -15.24
C TYR A 218 -2.82 20.87 -14.69
N LYS A 219 -2.09 21.53 -15.58
CA LYS A 219 -1.15 22.59 -15.23
C LYS A 219 -1.91 23.91 -15.10
N ARG A 220 -1.61 24.67 -14.04
CA ARG A 220 -1.97 26.09 -13.95
C ARG A 220 -0.90 26.89 -14.67
N PHE A 221 -1.30 27.67 -15.66
CA PHE A 221 -0.41 28.58 -16.39
C PHE A 221 -0.40 29.96 -15.71
N ASP A 222 -0.12 29.97 -14.40
CA ASP A 222 0.05 31.19 -13.60
C ASP A 222 1.44 31.20 -12.95
N SER A 223 1.75 32.24 -12.18
CA SER A 223 3.07 32.43 -11.56
C SER A 223 3.46 31.37 -10.54
N LEU A 224 2.51 30.55 -10.07
CA LEU A 224 2.77 29.48 -9.09
C LEU A 224 3.21 28.18 -9.77
N ASP A 225 3.08 28.09 -11.10
CA ASP A 225 3.51 26.97 -11.97
C ASP A 225 3.14 25.58 -11.42
N GLY A 226 1.98 25.50 -10.75
CA GLY A 226 1.47 24.32 -10.06
C GLY A 226 0.62 23.40 -10.94
N SER A 227 0.27 22.23 -10.40
CA SER A 227 -0.62 21.29 -11.06
C SER A 227 -1.57 20.62 -10.09
N ILE A 228 -2.75 20.24 -10.58
CA ILE A 228 -3.72 19.41 -9.86
C ILE A 228 -3.77 18.06 -10.57
N ASP A 229 -3.62 16.99 -9.79
CA ASP A 229 -3.79 15.61 -10.23
C ASP A 229 -5.12 15.08 -9.69
N LEU A 230 -5.93 14.52 -10.60
CA LEU A 230 -7.14 13.78 -10.26
C LEU A 230 -6.89 12.31 -10.57
N SER A 231 -6.99 11.47 -9.56
CA SER A 231 -6.78 10.03 -9.68
C SER A 231 -7.91 9.22 -9.06
N ILE A 232 -8.27 8.12 -9.72
CA ILE A 232 -9.28 7.13 -9.29
C ILE A 232 -8.64 5.74 -9.33
#